data_AF-A0A8J7N9S3-F1
#
_entry.id   AF-A0A8J7N9S3-F1
#
_cell.length_a   1.000
_cell.length_b   1.000
_cell.length_c   1.000
_cell.angle_alpha   90.00
_cell.angle_beta   90.00
_cell.angle_gamma   90.00
#
_symmetry.space_group_name_H-M   'P 1'
#
loop_
_entity.id
_entity.type
_entity.pdbx_description
1 polymer ?
#
loop_
_entity_poly.entity_id
_entity_poly.type
_entity_poly.pdbx_seq_one_letter_code
_entity_poly.pdbx_strand_id
1 'polypeptide(L)'
;MEEGNSIKGILESVIHDVRPTLADRGKEEDAIRHSFKVLQSIIKKRGLKVKPLLVGSIAKDTDLRFDKDIDIFLLFEKGVPREVLETEGLAIGKEFFSVLRGRWEVNYAEHPYTKGRFKE
;
A
#
# COMPACT_ATOMS: atom_id res chain seq x y z
N MET A 1 14.91 38.49 -14.35
CA MET A 1 14.60 38.33 -12.91
C MET A 1 13.11 38.15 -12.65
N GLU A 2 12.21 38.72 -13.47
CA GLU A 2 10.75 38.52 -13.36
C GLU A 2 10.26 37.10 -13.68
N GLU A 3 10.81 36.45 -14.72
CA GLU A 3 10.41 35.08 -15.11
C GLU A 3 10.64 34.04 -14.01
N GLY A 4 11.72 34.18 -13.22
CA GLY A 4 12.02 33.28 -12.10
C GLY A 4 11.04 33.40 -10.94
N ASN A 5 10.47 34.58 -10.71
CA ASN A 5 9.41 34.77 -9.70
C ASN A 5 8.06 34.22 -10.16
N SER A 6 7.76 34.30 -11.46
CA SER A 6 6.55 33.72 -12.04
C SER A 6 6.55 32.19 -11.94
N ILE A 7 7.66 31.54 -12.31
CA ILE A 7 7.81 30.08 -12.19
C ILE A 7 7.70 29.63 -10.74
N LYS A 8 8.33 30.35 -9.80
CA LYS A 8 8.26 30.02 -8.37
C LYS A 8 6.83 30.05 -7.85
N GLY A 9 6.04 31.07 -8.19
CA GLY A 9 4.64 31.17 -7.78
C GLY A 9 3.77 30.03 -8.34
N ILE A 10 4.02 29.61 -9.59
CA ILE A 10 3.34 28.44 -10.18
C ILE A 10 3.69 27.17 -9.41
N LEU A 11 4.97 26.94 -9.11
CA LEU A 11 5.41 25.75 -8.37
C LEU A 11 4.80 25.68 -6.97
N GLU A 12 4.73 26.81 -6.25
CA GLU A 12 4.11 26.87 -4.93
C GLU A 12 2.61 26.54 -4.98
N SER A 13 1.88 27.06 -5.96
CA SER A 13 0.47 26.73 -6.17
C SER A 13 0.29 25.24 -6.47
N VAL A 14 1.09 24.68 -7.37
CA VAL A 14 1.00 23.26 -7.73
C VAL A 14 1.30 22.36 -6.53
N ILE A 15 2.34 22.67 -5.75
CA ILE A 15 2.68 21.92 -4.52
C ILE A 15 1.50 21.91 -3.54
N HIS A 16 0.86 23.05 -3.34
CA HIS A 16 -0.32 23.14 -2.46
C HIS A 16 -1.46 22.22 -2.92
N ASP A 17 -1.65 22.09 -4.23
CA ASP A 17 -2.75 21.31 -4.81
C ASP A 17 -2.47 19.81 -4.80
N VAL A 18 -1.21 19.41 -5.06
CA VAL A 18 -0.83 17.99 -5.18
C VAL A 18 -0.41 17.36 -3.86
N ARG A 19 -0.06 18.14 -2.83
CA ARG A 19 0.37 17.57 -1.54
C ARG A 19 -0.82 17.03 -0.74
N PRO A 20 -0.74 15.81 -0.18
CA PRO A 20 -1.76 15.31 0.73
C PRO A 20 -2.02 16.27 1.90
N THR A 21 -3.29 16.51 2.21
CA THR A 21 -3.68 17.30 3.39
C THR A 21 -3.53 16.48 4.67
N LEU A 22 -3.60 17.13 5.84
CA LEU A 22 -3.68 16.42 7.12
C LEU A 22 -4.88 15.46 7.20
N ALA A 23 -6.00 15.81 6.54
CA ALA A 23 -7.17 14.94 6.48
C ALA A 23 -6.93 13.72 5.58
N ASP A 24 -6.16 13.88 4.49
CA ASP A 24 -5.74 12.75 3.65
C ASP A 24 -4.82 11.81 4.42
N ARG A 25 -3.81 12.36 5.11
CA ARG A 25 -2.90 11.61 6.00
C ARG A 25 -3.65 10.79 7.04
N GLY A 26 -4.62 11.39 7.73
CA GLY A 26 -5.42 10.66 8.72
C GLY A 26 -6.19 9.48 8.12
N LYS A 27 -6.74 9.63 6.90
CA LYS A 27 -7.43 8.53 6.20
C LYS A 27 -6.47 7.42 5.80
N GLU A 28 -5.29 7.78 5.31
CA GLU A 28 -4.21 6.84 4.94
C GLU A 28 -3.76 6.03 6.17
N GLU A 29 -3.46 6.71 7.27
CA GLU A 29 -3.04 6.07 8.52
C GLU A 29 -4.11 5.09 9.04
N ASP A 30 -5.38 5.46 8.97
CA ASP A 30 -6.49 4.60 9.37
C ASP A 30 -6.62 3.36 8.48
N ALA A 31 -6.49 3.54 7.16
CA ALA A 31 -6.51 2.45 6.20
C ALA A 31 -5.33 1.49 6.40
N ILE A 32 -4.13 2.03 6.61
CA ILE A 32 -2.91 1.25 6.89
C ILE A 32 -3.08 0.47 8.20
N ARG A 33 -3.47 1.15 9.28
CA ARG A 33 -3.68 0.53 10.59
C ARG A 33 -4.72 -0.59 10.53
N HIS A 34 -5.82 -0.39 9.81
CA HIS A 34 -6.83 -1.42 9.61
C HIS A 34 -6.27 -2.60 8.80
N SER A 35 -5.53 -2.31 7.72
CA SER A 35 -4.92 -3.33 6.87
C SER A 35 -3.97 -4.22 7.65
N PHE A 36 -3.09 -3.62 8.45
CA PHE A 36 -2.14 -4.35 9.30
C PHE A 36 -2.85 -5.26 10.31
N LYS A 37 -3.93 -4.78 10.95
CA LYS A 37 -4.72 -5.62 11.88
C LYS A 37 -5.30 -6.85 11.18
N VAL A 38 -5.87 -6.67 9.98
CA VAL A 38 -6.45 -7.79 9.21
C VAL A 38 -5.37 -8.77 8.77
N LEU A 39 -4.27 -8.28 8.19
CA LEU A 39 -3.14 -9.12 7.77
C LEU A 39 -2.55 -9.91 8.94
N GLN A 40 -2.33 -9.28 10.09
CA GLN A 40 -1.82 -9.97 11.29
C GLN A 40 -2.77 -11.08 11.76
N SER A 41 -4.09 -10.84 11.70
CA SER A 41 -5.09 -11.86 12.03
C SER A 41 -5.02 -13.06 11.08
N ILE A 42 -4.92 -12.82 9.77
CA ILE A 42 -4.80 -13.86 8.74
C ILE A 42 -3.51 -14.66 8.92
N ILE A 43 -2.38 -13.98 9.05
CA ILE A 43 -1.06 -14.60 9.24
C ILE A 43 -1.05 -15.47 10.50
N LYS A 44 -1.61 -14.97 11.61
CA LYS A 44 -1.70 -15.73 12.87
C LYS A 44 -2.54 -17.00 12.71
N LYS A 45 -3.68 -16.93 12.01
CA LYS A 45 -4.54 -18.10 11.76
C LYS A 45 -3.83 -19.18 10.91
N ARG A 46 -2.94 -18.77 10.01
CA ARG A 46 -2.17 -19.68 9.16
C ARG A 46 -0.93 -20.26 9.84
N GLY A 47 -0.54 -19.75 11.01
CA GLY A 47 0.66 -20.21 11.72
C GLY A 47 1.97 -19.89 10.99
N LEU A 48 1.94 -18.95 10.04
CA LEU A 48 3.09 -18.58 9.23
C LEU A 48 3.94 -17.51 9.90
N LYS A 49 5.25 -17.60 9.74
CA LYS A 49 6.19 -16.56 10.16
C LYS A 49 6.36 -15.53 9.03
N VAL A 50 5.34 -14.69 8.87
CA VAL A 50 5.30 -13.64 7.84
C VAL A 50 5.12 -12.28 8.51
N LYS A 51 5.85 -11.26 8.06
CA LYS A 51 5.73 -9.90 8.58
C LYS A 51 5.25 -8.95 7.47
N PRO A 52 4.11 -8.26 7.63
CA PRO A 52 3.73 -7.19 6.71
C PRO A 52 4.63 -5.97 6.92
N LEU A 53 5.06 -5.36 5.82
CA LEU A 53 5.89 -4.15 5.77
C LEU A 53 5.25 -3.13 4.82
N LEU A 54 5.03 -1.92 5.31
CA LEU A 54 4.57 -0.80 4.49
C LEU A 54 5.75 -0.31 3.62
N VAL A 55 5.52 -0.20 2.32
CA VAL A 55 6.49 0.30 1.35
C VAL A 55 5.80 1.35 0.45
N GLY A 56 6.36 1.62 -0.72
CA GLY A 56 5.74 2.55 -1.68
C GLY A 56 5.94 4.02 -1.34
N SER A 57 5.16 4.87 -2.01
CA SER A 57 5.23 6.33 -1.91
C SER A 57 4.79 6.84 -0.54
N ILE A 58 3.73 6.24 0.03
CA ILE A 58 3.23 6.57 1.37
C ILE A 58 4.28 6.29 2.44
N ALA A 59 5.00 5.17 2.36
CA ALA A 59 6.10 4.88 3.31
C ALA A 59 7.23 5.91 3.27
N LYS A 60 7.38 6.62 2.13
CA LYS A 60 8.46 7.59 1.89
C LYS A 60 7.99 9.04 2.03
N ASP A 61 6.73 9.31 2.35
CA ASP A 61 6.13 10.65 2.38
C ASP A 61 6.26 11.39 1.02
N THR A 62 6.09 10.65 -0.08
CA THR A 62 6.24 11.14 -1.46
C THR A 62 5.02 10.92 -2.34
N ASP A 63 3.92 10.45 -1.75
CA ASP A 63 2.64 10.25 -2.41
C ASP A 63 1.93 11.57 -2.72
N LEU A 64 1.10 11.53 -3.75
CA LEU A 64 0.32 12.67 -4.20
C LEU A 64 -1.09 12.56 -3.64
N ARG A 65 -1.74 13.70 -3.39
CA ARG A 65 -3.09 13.80 -2.81
C ARG A 65 -4.12 12.87 -3.50
N PHE A 66 -3.99 12.69 -4.80
CA PHE A 66 -4.93 11.94 -5.63
C PHE A 66 -4.51 10.49 -5.90
N ASP A 67 -3.30 10.10 -5.49
CA ASP A 67 -2.74 8.78 -5.69
C ASP A 67 -2.57 8.06 -4.34
N LYS A 68 -3.57 7.25 -4.00
CA LYS A 68 -3.72 6.63 -2.68
C LYS A 68 -3.53 5.12 -2.74
N ASP A 69 -2.42 4.69 -3.33
CA ASP A 69 -2.04 3.28 -3.37
C ASP A 69 -1.23 2.91 -2.10
N ILE A 70 -1.73 1.92 -1.35
CA ILE A 70 -1.05 1.38 -0.17
C ILE A 70 -0.31 0.11 -0.58
N ASP A 71 1.02 0.18 -0.61
CA ASP A 71 1.87 -0.96 -0.92
C ASP A 71 2.32 -1.68 0.35
N ILE A 72 2.01 -2.99 0.44
CA ILE A 72 2.42 -3.83 1.57
C ILE A 72 3.16 -5.05 1.06
N PHE A 73 4.39 -5.23 1.54
CA PHE A 73 5.18 -6.43 1.29
C PHE A 73 4.98 -7.44 2.42
N LEU A 74 4.86 -8.71 2.05
CA LEU A 74 4.84 -9.83 2.99
C LEU A 74 6.25 -10.41 3.07
N LEU A 75 6.94 -10.17 4.19
CA LEU A 75 8.29 -10.65 4.41
C LEU A 75 8.26 -12.05 5.00
N PHE A 76 8.77 -13.02 4.26
CA PHE A 76 8.95 -14.40 4.69
C PHE A 76 10.38 -14.63 5.24
N GLU A 77 10.58 -15.70 6.02
CA GLU A 77 11.91 -16.08 6.49
C GLU A 77 12.86 -16.41 5.32
N LYS A 78 14.14 -16.08 5.47
CA LYS A 78 15.18 -16.38 4.48
C LYS A 78 15.30 -17.90 4.34
N GLY A 79 15.03 -18.43 3.15
CA GLY A 79 15.08 -19.87 2.85
C GLY A 79 13.71 -20.48 2.52
N VAL A 80 12.61 -19.73 2.66
CA VAL A 80 11.31 -20.17 2.13
C VAL A 80 11.40 -20.29 0.59
N PRO A 81 11.02 -21.44 -0.01
CA PRO A 81 11.06 -21.62 -1.46
C PRO A 81 10.15 -20.62 -2.20
N ARG A 82 10.54 -20.23 -3.41
CA ARG A 82 9.81 -19.25 -4.23
C ARG A 82 8.35 -19.65 -4.44
N GLU A 83 8.10 -20.93 -4.70
CA GLU A 83 6.78 -21.48 -4.95
C GLU A 83 5.85 -21.30 -3.74
N VAL A 84 6.41 -21.40 -2.53
CA VAL A 84 5.69 -21.17 -1.27
C VAL A 84 5.42 -19.68 -1.07
N LEU A 85 6.37 -18.80 -1.40
CA LEU A 85 6.17 -17.34 -1.36
C LEU A 85 4.99 -16.92 -2.23
N GLU A 86 4.94 -17.44 -3.46
CA GLU A 86 3.87 -17.14 -4.42
C GLU A 86 2.53 -17.71 -3.95
N THR A 87 2.49 -18.97 -3.53
CA THR A 87 1.25 -19.64 -3.13
C THR A 87 0.66 -19.02 -1.86
N GLU A 88 1.45 -18.90 -0.79
CA GLU A 88 0.97 -18.34 0.48
C GLU A 88 0.79 -16.82 0.41
N GLY A 89 1.67 -16.11 -0.30
CA GLY A 89 1.54 -14.67 -0.51
C GLY A 89 0.23 -14.31 -1.21
N LEU A 90 -0.10 -15.03 -2.29
CA LEU A 90 -1.38 -14.85 -2.99
C LEU A 90 -2.57 -15.29 -2.13
N ALA A 91 -2.45 -16.39 -1.38
CA ALA A 91 -3.53 -16.85 -0.52
C ALA A 91 -3.85 -15.82 0.58
N ILE A 92 -2.84 -15.22 1.20
CA ILE A 92 -3.00 -14.13 2.18
C ILE A 92 -3.64 -12.91 1.52
N GLY A 93 -3.17 -12.49 0.34
CA GLY A 93 -3.73 -11.34 -0.40
C GLY A 93 -5.20 -11.53 -0.75
N LYS A 94 -5.58 -12.70 -1.28
CA LYS A 94 -6.98 -13.04 -1.61
C LYS A 94 -7.87 -13.05 -0.38
N GLU A 95 -7.39 -13.65 0.72
CA GLU A 95 -8.12 -13.69 1.99
C GLU A 95 -8.29 -12.28 2.57
N PHE A 96 -7.25 -11.44 2.50
CA PHE A 96 -7.28 -10.06 2.95
C PHE A 96 -8.42 -9.27 2.33
N PHE A 97 -8.50 -9.25 1.00
CA PHE A 97 -9.57 -8.54 0.31
C PHE A 97 -10.94 -9.21 0.53
N SER A 98 -10.99 -10.54 0.66
CA SER A 98 -12.24 -11.25 1.00
C SER A 98 -12.79 -10.84 2.38
N VAL A 99 -11.93 -10.77 3.40
CA VAL A 99 -12.29 -10.32 4.76
C VAL A 99 -12.79 -8.87 4.74
N LEU A 100 -12.16 -8.03 3.93
CA LEU A 100 -12.53 -6.62 3.78
C LEU A 100 -13.72 -6.39 2.85
N ARG A 101 -14.30 -7.45 2.28
CA ARG A 101 -15.35 -7.38 1.24
C ARG A 101 -14.95 -6.47 0.07
N GLY A 102 -13.66 -6.42 -0.22
CA GLY A 102 -13.08 -5.65 -1.31
C GLY A 102 -13.05 -6.43 -2.63
N ARG A 103 -12.83 -5.70 -3.72
CA ARG A 103 -12.54 -6.30 -5.04
C ARG A 103 -11.05 -6.48 -5.17
N TRP A 104 -10.63 -7.58 -5.79
CA TRP A 104 -9.23 -7.88 -6.01
C TRP A 104 -9.02 -8.64 -7.31
N GLU A 105 -7.81 -8.53 -7.84
CA GLU A 105 -7.28 -9.24 -8.99
C GLU A 105 -5.86 -9.72 -8.69
N VAL A 106 -5.40 -10.73 -9.42
CA VAL A 106 -3.98 -11.13 -9.40
C VAL A 106 -3.31 -10.49 -10.60
N ASN A 107 -2.35 -9.62 -10.32
CA ASN A 107 -1.53 -8.98 -11.33
C ASN A 107 -0.14 -9.60 -11.34
N TYR A 108 0.59 -9.38 -12.43
CA TYR A 108 1.89 -9.99 -12.67
C TYR A 108 2.92 -8.88 -12.90
N ALA A 109 4.00 -8.92 -12.12
CA ALA A 109 5.24 -8.22 -12.42
C ALA A 109 6.32 -9.29 -12.67
N GLU A 110 7.42 -9.27 -11.92
CA GLU A 110 8.35 -10.40 -11.88
C GLU A 110 7.72 -11.64 -11.20
N HIS A 111 6.80 -11.38 -10.26
CA HIS A 111 6.02 -12.38 -9.54
C HIS A 111 4.55 -11.96 -9.48
N PRO A 112 3.61 -12.91 -9.32
CA PRO A 112 2.22 -12.58 -9.12
C PRO A 112 1.97 -11.92 -7.76
N TYR A 113 1.10 -10.92 -7.72
CA TYR A 113 0.69 -10.21 -6.51
C TYR A 113 -0.80 -9.88 -6.55
N THR A 114 -1.40 -9.65 -5.38
CA THR A 114 -2.81 -9.25 -5.29
C THR A 114 -2.93 -7.74 -5.28
N LYS A 115 -3.69 -7.18 -6.23
CA LYS A 115 -4.08 -5.77 -6.26
C LYS A 115 -5.58 -5.67 -6.04
N GLY A 116 -6.04 -4.64 -5.32
CA GLY A 116 -7.47 -4.50 -5.07
C GLY A 116 -7.83 -3.19 -4.40
N ARG A 117 -9.13 -3.03 -4.13
CA ARG A 117 -9.71 -1.87 -3.45
C ARG A 117 -10.71 -2.35 -2.41
N PHE A 118 -10.70 -1.70 -1.25
CA PHE A 118 -11.63 -1.94 -0.15
C PHE A 118 -11.94 -0.62 0.55
N LYS A 119 -13.17 -0.50 1.08
CA LYS A 119 -13.81 0.77 1.48
C LYS A 119 -13.97 1.74 0.31
N GLU A 120 -15.21 2.19 0.10
CA GLU A 120 -15.52 3.36 -0.72
C GLU A 120 -15.45 4.63 0.13
#